data_AF-A0A015LIG6-F1
#
_entry.id   AF-A0A015LIG6-F1
#
_cell.length_a   1.000
_cell.length_b   1.000
_cell.length_c   1.000
_cell.angle_alpha   90.00
_cell.angle_beta   90.00
_cell.angle_gamma   90.00
#
_symmetry.space_group_name_H-M   'P 1'
#
loop_
_entity.id
_entity.type
_entity.pdbx_description
1 polymer ?
#
loop_
_entity_poly.entity_id
_entity_poly.type
_entity_poly.pdbx_seq_one_letter_code
_entity_poly.pdbx_strand_id
1 'polypeptide(L)'
;MSLPSVDDIKKGWKRDDIITFLQIEGLNLDLDKEDIGIIRNKKVSGKDFLSLTTEKLENYGLQPGPASRIAELVKEINGEQEQSISVESKNIYFQYYDSIVIPESYNSWTNFRELFSHFGTVFGLEGFIINYVFVIGKKKVDLTSKKDFIELVKQNRISVRNSVKILDVNGYGSHTEL
;
A
#
# COMPACT_ATOMS: atom_id res chain seq x y z
N MET A 1 -19.60 14.57 -7.76
CA MET A 1 -18.84 15.75 -8.25
C MET A 1 -17.78 15.24 -9.22
N SER A 2 -17.44 16.00 -10.26
CA SER A 2 -16.34 15.66 -11.17
C SER A 2 -15.06 16.37 -10.73
N LEU A 3 -13.93 15.67 -10.78
CA LEU A 3 -12.62 16.30 -10.56
C LEU A 3 -12.27 17.27 -11.70
N PRO A 4 -11.54 18.36 -11.39
CA PRO A 4 -11.00 19.27 -12.40
C PRO A 4 -9.95 18.57 -13.28
N SER A 5 -9.75 19.07 -14.50
CA SER A 5 -8.67 18.57 -15.35
C SER A 5 -7.31 19.11 -14.92
N VAL A 6 -6.25 18.34 -15.20
CA VAL A 6 -4.85 18.75 -14.96
C VAL A 6 -4.54 20.07 -15.66
N ASP A 7 -5.03 20.26 -16.90
CA ASP A 7 -4.81 21.48 -17.67
C ASP A 7 -5.44 22.71 -17.01
N ASP A 8 -6.66 22.59 -16.49
CA ASP A 8 -7.36 23.68 -15.80
C ASP A 8 -6.62 24.10 -14.54
N ILE A 9 -6.14 23.13 -13.75
CA ILE A 9 -5.35 23.40 -12.55
C ILE A 9 -4.03 24.06 -12.92
N LYS A 10 -3.29 23.48 -13.87
CA LYS A 10 -1.94 23.91 -14.22
C LYS A 10 -1.89 25.33 -14.80
N LYS A 11 -2.93 25.73 -15.54
CA LYS A 11 -3.01 27.03 -16.23
C LYS A 11 -3.79 28.08 -15.45
N GLY A 12 -4.84 27.67 -14.74
CA GLY A 12 -5.83 28.59 -14.18
C GLY A 12 -5.72 28.80 -12.68
N TRP A 13 -5.26 27.80 -11.91
CA TRP A 13 -5.41 27.84 -10.46
C TRP A 13 -4.35 28.69 -9.76
N LYS A 14 -4.86 29.59 -8.94
CA LYS A 14 -4.13 30.34 -7.93
C LYS A 14 -4.35 29.70 -6.56
N ARG A 15 -3.67 30.24 -5.56
CA ARG A 15 -3.74 29.75 -4.18
C ARG A 15 -5.17 29.65 -3.66
N ASP A 16 -6.01 30.67 -3.89
CA ASP A 16 -7.37 30.68 -3.36
C ASP A 16 -8.27 29.63 -4.03
N ASP A 17 -7.99 29.29 -5.30
CA ASP A 17 -8.69 28.22 -6.01
C ASP A 17 -8.37 26.85 -5.38
N ILE A 18 -7.11 26.60 -5.05
CA ILE A 18 -6.66 25.37 -4.35
C ILE A 18 -7.32 25.27 -2.97
N ILE A 19 -7.32 26.35 -2.20
CA ILE A 19 -7.92 26.34 -0.85
C ILE A 19 -9.42 26.08 -0.94
N THR A 20 -10.11 26.75 -1.85
CA THR A 20 -11.55 26.56 -2.08
C THR A 20 -11.85 25.12 -2.48
N PHE A 21 -11.05 24.54 -3.37
CA PHE A 21 -11.19 23.16 -3.81
C PHE A 21 -11.04 22.18 -2.65
N LEU A 22 -9.97 22.29 -1.84
CA LEU A 22 -9.72 21.39 -0.70
C LEU A 22 -10.79 21.46 0.39
N GLN A 23 -11.59 22.53 0.43
CA GLN A 23 -12.69 22.71 1.38
C GLN A 23 -14.03 22.16 0.90
N ILE A 24 -14.11 21.61 -0.31
CA ILE A 24 -15.33 21.02 -0.83
C ILE A 24 -15.65 19.74 -0.04
N GLU A 25 -16.81 19.72 0.63
CA GLU A 25 -17.27 18.59 1.46
C GLU A 25 -17.32 17.26 0.67
N GLY A 26 -17.66 17.32 -0.62
CA GLY A 26 -17.72 16.14 -1.49
C GLY A 26 -16.40 15.42 -1.74
N LEU A 27 -15.25 16.00 -1.36
CA LEU A 27 -13.94 15.35 -1.44
C LEU A 27 -13.62 14.47 -0.22
N ASN A 28 -14.39 14.60 0.88
CA ASN A 28 -14.23 13.81 2.10
C ASN A 28 -12.78 13.76 2.64
N LEU A 29 -12.06 14.87 2.55
CA LEU A 29 -10.66 14.96 2.98
C LEU A 29 -10.49 15.12 4.50
N ASP A 30 -11.57 15.44 5.21
CA ASP A 30 -11.58 15.57 6.68
C ASP A 30 -10.43 16.48 7.16
N LEU A 31 -10.37 17.68 6.57
CA LEU A 31 -9.38 18.72 6.86
C LEU A 31 -10.00 19.76 7.78
N ASP A 32 -9.25 20.17 8.80
CA ASP A 32 -9.67 21.28 9.66
C ASP A 32 -9.11 22.63 9.19
N LYS A 33 -9.34 23.69 9.98
CA LYS A 33 -8.87 25.04 9.65
C LYS A 33 -7.34 25.17 9.72
N GLU A 34 -6.68 24.39 10.58
CA GLU A 34 -5.24 24.40 10.75
C GLU A 34 -4.58 23.75 9.53
N ASP A 35 -5.08 22.59 9.09
CA ASP A 35 -4.61 21.90 7.89
C ASP A 35 -4.65 22.82 6.66
N ILE A 36 -5.79 23.49 6.45
CA ILE A 36 -5.97 24.46 5.36
C ILE A 36 -5.04 25.68 5.53
N GLY A 37 -4.82 26.12 6.77
CA GLY A 37 -3.89 27.21 7.10
C GLY A 37 -2.45 26.88 6.70
N ILE A 38 -2.00 25.65 6.94
CA ILE A 38 -0.66 25.17 6.55
C ILE A 38 -0.49 25.28 5.04
N ILE A 39 -1.43 24.74 4.24
CA ILE A 39 -1.37 24.81 2.77
C ILE A 39 -1.35 26.26 2.27
N ARG A 40 -2.23 27.11 2.83
CA ARG A 40 -2.31 28.54 2.48
C ARG A 40 -0.98 29.26 2.69
N ASN A 41 -0.29 28.98 3.81
CA ASN A 41 0.97 29.63 4.17
C ASN A 41 2.13 29.23 3.26
N LYS A 42 2.08 28.04 2.65
CA LYS A 42 3.11 27.55 1.72
C LYS A 42 3.00 28.13 0.31
N LYS A 43 1.94 28.91 0.06
CA LYS A 43 1.76 29.66 -1.19
C LYS A 43 1.77 28.79 -2.45
N VAL A 44 1.26 27.57 -2.35
CA VAL A 44 1.16 26.57 -3.42
C VAL A 44 0.44 27.14 -4.64
N SER A 45 1.04 27.02 -5.83
CA SER A 45 0.40 27.32 -7.13
C SER A 45 -0.25 26.06 -7.73
N GLY A 46 -1.06 26.18 -8.78
CA GLY A 46 -1.67 25.02 -9.43
C GLY A 46 -0.65 23.96 -9.87
N LYS A 47 0.52 24.39 -10.39
CA LYS A 47 1.62 23.48 -10.74
C LYS A 47 2.21 22.77 -9.52
N ASP A 48 2.39 23.50 -8.42
CA ASP A 48 2.94 22.93 -7.20
C ASP A 48 1.97 21.92 -6.60
N PHE A 49 0.66 22.23 -6.63
CA PHE A 49 -0.42 21.38 -6.13
C PHE A 49 -0.39 20.00 -6.80
N LEU A 50 -0.29 19.96 -8.13
CA LEU A 50 -0.22 18.71 -8.91
C LEU A 50 1.06 17.88 -8.63
N SER A 51 2.02 18.43 -7.88
CA SER A 51 3.28 17.77 -7.50
C SER A 51 3.38 17.47 -6.01
N LEU A 52 2.31 17.67 -5.24
CA LEU A 52 2.30 17.40 -3.80
C LEU A 52 2.36 15.89 -3.55
N THR A 53 3.21 15.54 -2.61
CA THR A 53 3.37 14.18 -2.09
C THR A 53 3.13 14.20 -0.59
N THR A 54 2.86 13.05 0.01
CA THR A 54 2.73 12.92 1.47
C THR A 54 3.94 13.50 2.19
N GLU A 55 5.16 13.19 1.72
CA GLU A 55 6.42 13.71 2.28
C GLU A 55 6.51 15.24 2.22
N LYS A 56 6.15 15.88 1.08
CA LYS A 56 6.16 17.34 0.98
C LYS A 56 5.17 17.98 1.94
N LEU A 57 4.00 17.37 2.09
CA LEU A 57 2.92 17.86 2.95
C LEU A 57 3.29 17.71 4.44
N GLU A 58 3.90 16.60 4.83
CA GLU A 58 4.45 16.42 6.19
C GLU A 58 5.58 17.42 6.47
N ASN A 59 6.48 17.66 5.51
CA ASN A 59 7.50 18.71 5.60
C ASN A 59 6.91 20.13 5.67
N TYR A 60 5.66 20.32 5.25
CA TYR A 60 4.94 21.58 5.43
C TYR A 60 4.38 21.75 6.84
N GLY A 61 4.24 20.65 7.59
CA GLY A 61 3.71 20.61 8.95
C GLY A 61 2.37 19.87 9.06
N LEU A 62 1.84 19.28 7.98
CA LEU A 62 0.61 18.50 8.06
C LEU A 62 0.85 17.17 8.79
N GLN A 63 -0.16 16.73 9.52
CA GLN A 63 -0.16 15.39 10.09
C GLN A 63 -0.27 14.32 8.98
N PRO A 64 0.22 13.10 9.21
CA PRO A 64 0.26 12.05 8.18
C PRO A 64 -1.11 11.74 7.53
N GLY A 65 -2.21 11.82 8.29
CA GLY A 65 -3.57 11.57 7.78
C GLY A 65 -4.01 12.57 6.70
N PRO A 66 -4.14 13.86 7.03
CA PRO A 66 -4.38 14.94 6.07
C PRO A 66 -3.41 14.93 4.88
N ALA A 67 -2.10 14.74 5.14
CA ALA A 67 -1.08 14.67 4.10
C ALA A 67 -1.34 13.54 3.10
N SER A 68 -1.66 12.34 3.59
CA SER A 68 -1.97 11.18 2.74
C SER A 68 -3.20 11.43 1.86
N ARG A 69 -4.29 11.93 2.44
CA ARG A 69 -5.56 12.16 1.71
C ARG A 69 -5.41 13.19 0.59
N ILE A 70 -4.66 14.28 0.83
CA ILE A 70 -4.39 15.29 -0.20
C ILE A 70 -3.50 14.70 -1.31
N ALA A 71 -2.47 13.93 -0.95
CA ALA A 71 -1.59 13.31 -1.95
C ALA A 71 -2.33 12.28 -2.83
N GLU A 72 -3.22 11.48 -2.24
CA GLU A 72 -4.08 10.54 -2.98
C GLU A 72 -5.03 11.26 -3.95
N LEU A 73 -5.64 12.38 -3.52
CA LEU A 73 -6.45 13.21 -4.39
C LEU A 73 -5.65 13.78 -5.57
N VAL A 74 -4.42 14.24 -5.33
CA VAL A 74 -3.53 14.74 -6.40
C VAL A 74 -3.20 13.64 -7.41
N LYS A 75 -2.91 12.43 -6.93
CA LYS A 75 -2.72 11.24 -7.77
C LYS A 75 -3.95 10.96 -8.64
N GLU A 76 -5.15 10.99 -8.04
CA GLU A 76 -6.42 10.78 -8.75
C GLU A 76 -6.63 11.81 -9.86
N ILE A 77 -6.37 13.10 -9.57
CA ILE A 77 -6.46 14.20 -10.55
C ILE A 77 -5.47 14.02 -11.70
N ASN A 78 -4.24 13.60 -11.41
CA ASN A 78 -3.22 13.36 -12.43
C ASN A 78 -3.52 12.14 -13.30
N GLY A 79 -4.55 11.35 -12.98
CA GLY A 79 -4.74 10.03 -13.57
C GLY A 79 -3.61 9.06 -13.18
N GLU A 80 -2.79 9.45 -12.21
CA GLU A 80 -1.79 8.61 -11.54
C GLU A 80 -2.48 7.77 -10.47
N GLN A 81 -3.58 7.13 -10.85
CA GLN A 81 -3.94 5.93 -10.12
C GLN A 81 -2.69 5.06 -10.22
N GLU A 82 -1.99 4.87 -9.08
CA GLU A 82 -1.59 3.51 -8.76
C GLU A 82 -2.81 2.72 -9.15
N GLN A 83 -2.68 1.91 -10.21
CA GLN A 83 -3.60 0.81 -10.35
C GLN A 83 -3.73 0.32 -8.92
N SER A 84 -4.93 0.46 -8.34
CA SER A 84 -5.36 -0.60 -7.47
C SER A 84 -5.26 -1.77 -8.43
N ILE A 85 -4.08 -2.38 -8.47
CA ILE A 85 -3.95 -3.72 -8.91
C ILE A 85 -4.95 -4.30 -7.93
N SER A 86 -6.14 -4.63 -8.42
CA SER A 86 -6.85 -5.77 -7.88
C SER A 86 -5.89 -6.91 -8.16
N VAL A 87 -4.79 -6.96 -7.39
CA VAL A 87 -4.00 -8.15 -7.27
C VAL A 87 -5.07 -9.03 -6.69
N GLU A 88 -5.45 -10.02 -7.47
CA GLU A 88 -6.20 -11.12 -6.95
C GLU A 88 -5.33 -11.67 -5.82
N SER A 89 -5.55 -11.12 -4.63
CA SER A 89 -4.70 -11.33 -3.49
C SER A 89 -5.06 -12.74 -3.05
N LYS A 90 -4.22 -13.70 -3.42
CA LYS A 90 -4.30 -15.03 -2.85
C LYS A 90 -4.00 -14.89 -1.36
N ASN A 91 -5.06 -14.70 -0.59
CA ASN A 91 -5.01 -14.66 0.86
C ASN A 91 -4.68 -16.08 1.33
N ILE A 92 -3.43 -16.30 1.70
CA ILE A 92 -2.99 -17.57 2.23
C ILE A 92 -3.29 -17.58 3.72
N TYR A 93 -4.22 -18.43 4.13
CA TYR A 93 -4.55 -18.60 5.54
C TYR A 93 -3.61 -19.65 6.16
N PHE A 94 -2.76 -19.23 7.10
CA PHE A 94 -2.09 -20.14 8.02
C PHE A 94 -2.92 -20.25 9.29
N GLN A 95 -3.64 -21.35 9.48
CA GLN A 95 -4.36 -21.63 10.73
C GLN A 95 -3.53 -22.59 11.59
N TYR A 96 -3.09 -22.14 12.77
CA TYR A 96 -2.25 -22.92 13.69
C TYR A 96 -2.88 -24.25 14.15
N TYR A 97 -4.21 -24.40 14.08
CA TYR A 97 -4.89 -25.62 14.54
C TYR A 97 -5.28 -26.59 13.41
N ASP A 98 -5.43 -26.14 12.15
CA ASP A 98 -5.94 -26.98 11.05
C ASP A 98 -5.17 -26.87 9.71
N SER A 99 -4.13 -26.02 9.64
CA SER A 99 -3.20 -25.99 8.50
C SER A 99 -1.91 -26.70 8.88
N ILE A 100 -1.43 -27.61 8.03
CA ILE A 100 -0.24 -28.43 8.26
C ILE A 100 0.93 -27.53 8.70
N VAL A 101 1.24 -27.57 9.99
CA VAL A 101 2.41 -26.91 10.57
C VAL A 101 3.62 -27.64 10.04
N ILE A 102 4.52 -26.94 9.35
CA ILE A 102 5.84 -27.49 9.03
C ILE A 102 6.65 -27.48 10.34
N PRO A 103 6.91 -28.62 11.00
CA PRO A 103 7.63 -28.61 12.28
C PRO A 103 9.08 -28.15 12.10
N GLU A 104 9.71 -27.67 13.17
CA GLU A 104 11.12 -27.24 13.14
C GLU A 104 12.05 -28.40 12.72
N SER A 105 11.67 -29.62 13.11
CA SER A 105 12.28 -30.90 12.70
C SER A 105 12.07 -31.25 11.23
N TYR A 106 11.17 -30.57 10.50
CA TYR A 106 10.99 -30.73 9.06
C TYR A 106 12.17 -30.10 8.34
N ASN A 107 13.10 -30.95 7.99
CA ASN A 107 14.41 -30.67 7.40
C ASN A 107 14.39 -30.71 5.86
N SER A 108 13.20 -30.76 5.26
CA SER A 108 13.04 -30.73 3.80
C SER A 108 13.35 -29.38 3.18
N TRP A 109 13.44 -28.32 3.99
CA TRP A 109 13.86 -27.00 3.52
C TRP A 109 14.87 -26.35 4.46
N THR A 110 15.95 -25.85 3.88
CA THR A 110 17.10 -25.24 4.56
C THR A 110 17.16 -23.72 4.34
N ASN A 111 16.43 -23.21 3.35
CA ASN A 111 16.46 -21.82 2.96
C ASN A 111 15.10 -21.33 2.44
N PHE A 112 14.92 -20.02 2.41
CA PHE A 112 13.67 -19.36 2.08
C PHE A 112 13.18 -19.62 0.65
N ARG A 113 14.09 -19.93 -0.29
CA ARG A 113 13.72 -20.31 -1.67
C ARG A 113 12.96 -21.63 -1.69
N GLU A 114 13.36 -22.62 -0.91
CA GLU A 114 12.67 -23.92 -0.84
C GLU A 114 11.28 -23.79 -0.20
N LEU A 115 11.12 -22.90 0.79
CA LEU A 115 9.80 -22.53 1.33
C LEU A 115 8.91 -21.89 0.26
N PHE A 116 9.47 -20.96 -0.51
CA PHE A 116 8.74 -20.31 -1.60
C PHE A 116 8.35 -21.31 -2.69
N SER A 117 9.22 -22.26 -3.06
CA SER A 117 8.86 -23.34 -3.99
C SER A 117 7.69 -24.17 -3.45
N HIS A 118 7.67 -24.46 -2.14
CA HIS A 118 6.54 -25.14 -1.52
C HIS A 118 5.25 -24.31 -1.59
N PHE A 119 5.34 -23.00 -1.33
CA PHE A 119 4.21 -22.09 -1.51
C PHE A 119 3.76 -22.00 -2.97
N GLY A 120 4.68 -22.06 -3.92
CA GLY A 120 4.40 -22.18 -5.35
C GLY A 120 3.53 -23.38 -5.67
N THR A 121 3.93 -24.56 -5.20
CA THR A 121 3.16 -25.80 -5.40
C THR A 121 1.78 -25.77 -4.73
N VAL A 122 1.68 -25.26 -3.50
CA VAL A 122 0.44 -25.30 -2.72
C VAL A 122 -0.54 -24.19 -3.12
N PHE A 123 -0.05 -23.01 -3.45
CA PHE A 123 -0.87 -21.81 -3.69
C PHE A 123 -0.86 -21.33 -5.14
N GLY A 124 -0.11 -22.00 -6.03
CA GLY A 124 0.05 -21.58 -7.42
C GLY A 124 0.71 -20.20 -7.52
N LEU A 125 1.81 -20.01 -6.79
CA LEU A 125 2.69 -18.84 -6.96
C LEU A 125 3.67 -19.12 -8.10
N GLU A 126 3.82 -18.16 -9.00
CA GLU A 126 4.65 -18.29 -10.20
C GLU A 126 5.78 -17.25 -10.23
N GLY A 127 6.91 -17.58 -10.86
CA GLY A 127 8.04 -16.67 -10.99
C GLY A 127 8.97 -16.61 -9.77
N PHE A 128 9.66 -15.48 -9.60
CA PHE A 128 10.72 -15.34 -8.59
C PHE A 128 10.18 -14.77 -7.28
N ILE A 129 10.74 -15.22 -6.16
CA ILE A 129 10.41 -14.76 -4.80
C ILE A 129 10.48 -13.24 -4.61
N ILE A 130 11.36 -12.55 -5.35
CA ILE A 130 11.51 -11.09 -5.32
C ILE A 130 10.26 -10.35 -5.83
N ASN A 131 9.37 -11.04 -6.54
CA ASN A 131 8.10 -10.52 -7.00
C ASN A 131 7.00 -10.61 -5.93
N TYR A 132 7.33 -11.17 -4.76
CA TYR A 132 6.37 -11.39 -3.70
C TYR A 132 6.78 -10.68 -2.41
N VAL A 133 5.80 -10.08 -1.75
CA VAL A 133 5.98 -9.43 -0.45
C VAL A 133 5.12 -10.11 0.60
N PHE A 134 5.73 -10.40 1.75
CA PHE A 134 5.04 -10.93 2.90
C PHE A 134 4.53 -9.78 3.78
N VAL A 135 3.26 -9.84 4.15
CA VAL A 135 2.60 -8.81 4.96
C VAL A 135 1.86 -9.46 6.12
N ILE A 136 1.99 -8.91 7.32
CA ILE A 136 1.18 -9.29 8.50
C ILE A 136 0.41 -8.06 8.97
N GLY A 137 -0.92 -8.17 9.01
CA GLY A 137 -1.78 -7.01 9.22
C GLY A 137 -1.57 -5.96 8.13
N LYS A 138 -0.86 -4.87 8.46
CA LYS A 138 -0.45 -3.79 7.54
C LYS A 138 1.07 -3.61 7.42
N LYS A 139 1.87 -4.50 8.01
CA LYS A 139 3.33 -4.38 8.05
C LYS A 139 3.97 -5.37 7.09
N LYS A 140 4.87 -4.87 6.23
CA LYS A 140 5.79 -5.71 5.45
C LYS A 140 6.73 -6.45 6.41
N VAL A 141 7.02 -7.70 6.10
CA VAL A 141 8.02 -8.47 6.82
C VAL A 141 9.05 -9.01 5.83
N ASP A 142 10.32 -8.75 6.13
CA ASP A 142 11.43 -9.38 5.44
C ASP A 142 11.76 -10.70 6.15
N LEU A 143 11.72 -11.78 5.36
CA LEU A 143 12.04 -13.13 5.80
C LEU A 143 13.35 -13.52 5.11
N THR A 144 14.44 -13.60 5.87
CA THR A 144 15.76 -13.94 5.31
C THR A 144 16.20 -15.36 5.66
N SER A 145 15.57 -15.98 6.65
CA SER A 145 15.89 -17.33 7.11
C SER A 145 14.67 -18.14 7.59
N LYS A 146 14.83 -19.47 7.69
CA LYS A 146 13.85 -20.36 8.34
C LYS A 146 13.58 -19.95 9.79
N LYS A 147 14.61 -19.48 10.50
CA LYS A 147 14.48 -19.00 11.88
C LYS A 147 13.60 -17.76 11.94
N ASP A 148 13.79 -16.80 11.04
CA ASP A 148 12.99 -15.57 10.98
C ASP A 148 11.51 -15.89 10.78
N PHE A 149 11.21 -16.86 9.90
CA PHE A 149 9.85 -17.33 9.68
C PHE A 149 9.25 -17.95 10.94
N ILE A 150 9.96 -18.88 11.60
CA ILE A 150 9.47 -19.54 12.82
C ILE A 150 9.26 -18.52 13.95
N GLU A 151 10.20 -17.60 14.13
CA GLU A 151 10.12 -16.54 15.13
C GLU A 151 8.94 -15.60 14.84
N LEU A 152 8.75 -15.23 13.57
CA LEU A 152 7.58 -14.46 13.12
C LEU A 152 6.26 -15.18 13.43
N VAL A 153 6.17 -16.50 13.18
CA VAL A 153 4.97 -17.28 13.48
C VAL A 153 4.70 -17.30 14.99
N LYS A 154 5.75 -17.52 15.80
CA LYS A 154 5.66 -17.56 17.27
C LYS A 154 5.27 -16.21 17.88
N GLN A 155 5.91 -15.12 17.45
CA GLN A 155 5.70 -13.77 17.99
C GLN A 155 4.32 -13.20 17.66
N ASN A 156 3.81 -13.45 16.46
CA ASN A 156 2.58 -12.83 15.98
C ASN A 156 1.31 -13.63 16.32
N ARG A 157 1.45 -14.78 17.02
CA ARG A 157 0.34 -15.70 17.38
C ARG A 157 -0.68 -15.80 16.24
N ILE A 158 -0.17 -16.10 15.04
CA ILE A 158 -0.93 -16.01 13.79
C ILE A 158 -2.25 -16.75 13.95
N SER A 159 -3.34 -16.03 13.69
CA SER A 159 -4.70 -16.52 13.82
C SER A 159 -5.50 -16.09 12.59
N VAL A 160 -6.74 -16.58 12.45
CA VAL A 160 -7.65 -16.16 11.38
C VAL A 160 -7.82 -14.63 11.32
N ARG A 161 -7.67 -13.94 12.47
CA ARG A 161 -7.76 -12.47 12.57
C ARG A 161 -6.44 -11.73 12.35
N ASN A 162 -5.32 -12.45 12.28
CA ASN A 162 -3.97 -11.92 12.07
C ASN A 162 -3.19 -12.83 11.12
N SER A 163 -3.67 -12.96 9.89
CA SER A 163 -3.09 -13.84 8.87
C SER A 163 -1.87 -13.21 8.19
N VAL A 164 -0.95 -14.06 7.73
CA VAL A 164 0.12 -13.66 6.82
C VAL A 164 -0.46 -13.59 5.41
N LYS A 165 -0.19 -12.51 4.68
CA LYS A 165 -0.55 -12.34 3.28
C LYS A 165 0.71 -12.38 2.43
N ILE A 166 0.64 -13.02 1.26
CA ILE A 166 1.68 -12.95 0.23
C ILE A 166 1.09 -12.14 -0.91
N LEU A 167 1.73 -11.03 -1.25
CA LEU A 167 1.29 -10.12 -2.31
C LEU A 167 2.22 -10.26 -3.50
N ASP A 168 1.68 -10.57 -4.67
CA ASP A 168 2.42 -10.43 -5.93
C ASP A 168 2.50 -8.94 -6.27
N VAL A 169 3.67 -8.35 -6.05
CA VAL A 169 3.87 -6.90 -6.24
C VAL A 169 4.15 -6.51 -7.67
N ASN A 170 4.43 -7.48 -8.54
CA ASN A 170 4.82 -7.23 -9.93
C ASN A 170 3.83 -7.83 -10.95
N GLY A 171 2.76 -8.50 -10.51
CA GLY A 171 1.67 -8.98 -11.34
C GLY A 171 1.99 -10.20 -12.23
N TYR A 172 3.12 -10.87 -11.98
CA TYR A 172 3.58 -11.99 -12.81
C TYR A 172 2.75 -13.28 -12.64
N GLY A 173 2.01 -13.43 -11.54
CA GLY A 173 1.13 -14.57 -11.27
C GLY A 173 -0.29 -14.44 -11.81
N SER A 174 -0.59 -13.37 -12.58
CA SER A 174 -1.93 -13.10 -13.13
C SER A 174 -2.15 -13.62 -14.56
N HIS A 175 -1.34 -14.55 -15.04
CA HIS A 175 -1.57 -15.18 -16.34
C HIS A 175 -2.30 -16.51 -16.17
N THR A 176 -3.60 -16.42 -15.93
CA THR A 176 -4.53 -17.50 -16.31
C THR A 176 -5.39 -17.03 -17.47
N GLU A 177 -4.96 -17.35 -18.69
CA GLU A 177 -5.89 -17.64 -19.78
C GLU A 177 -5.76 -19.14 -20.10
N LEU A 178 -6.78 -19.88 -19.61
CA LEU A 178 -7.21 -21.26 -19.91
C LEU A 178 -6.29 -22.44 -19.58
#